data_AF-C7TZU0-F1
#
_entry.id   AF-C7TZU0-F1
#
_cell.length_a   1.000
_cell.length_b   1.000
_cell.length_c   1.000
_cell.angle_alpha   90.00
_cell.angle_beta   90.00
_cell.angle_gamma   90.00
#
_symmetry.space_group_name_H-M   'P 1'
#
loop_
_entity.id
_entity.type
_entity.pdbx_description
1 polymer ?
#
loop_
_entity_poly.entity_id
_entity_poly.type
_entity_poly.pdbx_seq_one_letter_code
_entity_poly.pdbx_strand_id
1 'polypeptide(L)'
;MPDITHHDDDRKTKKELRKLQRETDKLKVKEPEGDQSKAHTVTLSGKNGILSATEAYGVLPLCQSQFADGPKYTELKELSDEVYVNQHVWVRGRLHRSRMKGKLCFFVLRLQDYRVQNVLSVGERTPK
;
A
#
# COMPACT_ATOMS: atom_id res chain seq x y z
N MET A 1 -46.44 -42.56 47.55
CA MET A 1 -46.43 -41.33 46.74
C MET A 1 -45.13 -40.60 47.04
N PRO A 2 -44.09 -40.74 46.19
CA PRO A 2 -42.86 -39.97 46.34
C PRO A 2 -42.69 -38.89 45.25
N ASP A 3 -42.20 -37.75 45.75
CA ASP A 3 -41.53 -36.59 45.16
C ASP A 3 -41.32 -36.48 43.63
N ILE A 4 -41.72 -35.31 43.12
CA ILE A 4 -41.42 -34.79 41.78
C ILE A 4 -40.05 -34.12 41.83
N THR A 5 -39.03 -34.75 41.25
CA THR A 5 -37.74 -34.08 41.00
C THR A 5 -37.82 -33.30 39.69
N HIS A 6 -37.95 -31.97 39.82
CA HIS A 6 -37.77 -31.02 38.74
C HIS A 6 -36.33 -31.09 38.20
N HIS A 7 -36.22 -31.27 36.88
CA HIS A 7 -35.00 -31.18 36.10
C HIS A 7 -35.05 -29.83 35.39
N ASP A 8 -34.33 -28.80 35.84
CA ASP A 8 -34.11 -27.56 35.09
C ASP A 8 -33.07 -26.69 35.81
N ASP A 9 -31.91 -26.45 35.20
CA ASP A 9 -31.34 -25.09 35.03
C ASP A 9 -30.00 -25.12 34.25
N ASP A 10 -30.05 -25.67 33.03
CA ASP A 10 -28.99 -25.52 32.02
C ASP A 10 -29.24 -24.28 31.14
N ARG A 11 -29.43 -23.12 31.79
CA ARG A 11 -29.62 -21.84 31.10
C ARG A 11 -28.75 -20.74 31.66
N LYS A 12 -27.44 -20.99 31.70
CA LYS A 12 -26.45 -19.91 31.71
C LYS A 12 -26.70 -19.00 30.52
N THR A 13 -27.09 -17.78 30.87
CA THR A 13 -27.80 -16.81 30.06
C THR A 13 -27.02 -16.41 28.81
N LYS A 14 -27.69 -16.35 27.66
CA LYS A 14 -27.23 -15.83 26.34
C LYS A 14 -26.48 -14.48 26.38
N LYS A 15 -26.57 -13.76 27.51
CA LYS A 15 -25.86 -12.51 27.81
C LYS A 15 -24.40 -12.71 28.25
N GLU A 16 -24.08 -13.79 28.95
CA GLU A 16 -22.72 -14.06 29.43
C GLU A 16 -21.80 -14.48 28.29
N LEU A 17 -22.29 -15.31 27.35
CA LEU A 17 -21.55 -15.65 26.13
C LEU A 17 -21.21 -14.43 25.27
N ARG A 18 -22.15 -13.49 25.12
CA ARG A 18 -21.93 -12.24 24.37
C ARG A 18 -20.98 -11.28 25.08
N LYS A 19 -20.93 -11.33 26.41
CA LYS A 19 -19.98 -10.54 27.20
C LYS A 19 -18.57 -11.10 27.05
N LEU A 20 -18.41 -12.42 27.12
CA LEU A 20 -17.14 -13.11 26.89
C LEU A 20 -16.60 -12.88 25.47
N GLN A 21 -17.46 -12.94 24.44
CA GLN A 21 -17.08 -12.66 23.05
C GLN A 21 -16.63 -11.20 22.83
N ARG A 22 -17.30 -10.23 23.45
CA ARG A 22 -16.90 -8.82 23.40
C ARG A 22 -15.59 -8.55 24.13
N GLU A 23 -15.28 -9.32 25.16
CA GLU A 23 -14.03 -9.21 25.91
C GLU A 23 -12.88 -9.86 25.12
N THR A 24 -13.11 -10.99 24.43
CA THR A 24 -12.10 -11.56 23.51
C THR A 24 -11.81 -10.68 22.30
N ASP A 25 -12.81 -9.98 21.76
CA ASP A 25 -12.62 -9.05 20.64
C ASP A 25 -11.89 -7.76 21.06
N LYS A 26 -12.13 -7.28 22.29
CA LYS A 26 -11.40 -6.12 22.84
C LYS A 26 -9.95 -6.44 23.18
N LEU A 27 -9.65 -7.67 23.56
CA LEU A 27 -8.29 -8.13 23.88
C LEU A 27 -7.46 -8.49 22.63
N LYS A 28 -8.11 -8.85 21.50
CA LYS A 28 -7.43 -8.96 20.20
C LYS A 28 -7.07 -7.61 19.57
N VAL A 29 -7.68 -6.53 20.04
CA VAL A 29 -7.47 -5.15 19.54
C VAL A 29 -6.35 -4.42 20.30
N LYS A 30 -5.80 -5.01 21.37
CA LYS A 30 -4.79 -4.34 22.19
C LYS A 30 -3.68 -5.30 22.61
N GLU A 31 -2.69 -5.46 21.74
CA GLU A 31 -1.25 -5.45 22.05
C GLU A 31 -0.43 -5.58 20.74
N PRO A 32 0.75 -4.94 20.64
CA PRO A 32 0.93 -3.79 19.77
C PRO A 32 1.93 -4.06 18.64
N GLU A 33 1.46 -4.18 17.41
CA GLU A 33 2.32 -3.89 16.26
C GLU A 33 2.32 -2.38 16.05
N GLY A 34 3.50 -1.80 16.29
CA GLY A 34 3.75 -0.37 16.35
C GLY A 34 3.13 0.41 15.20
N ASP A 35 2.69 1.61 15.57
CA ASP A 35 2.13 2.66 14.74
C ASP A 35 3.19 3.24 13.78
N GLN A 36 3.66 2.41 12.85
CA GLN A 36 4.31 2.83 11.62
C GLN A 36 3.36 2.48 10.50
N SER A 37 2.65 3.51 10.05
CA SER A 37 2.04 3.62 8.72
C SER A 37 2.44 2.47 7.80
N LYS A 38 1.53 1.53 7.60
CA LYS A 38 1.64 0.41 6.66
C LYS A 38 1.80 0.96 5.24
N ALA A 39 2.99 1.44 4.93
CA ALA A 39 3.43 1.61 3.57
C ALA A 39 3.31 0.24 2.93
N HIS A 40 2.52 0.14 1.86
CA HIS A 40 2.39 -1.08 1.10
C HIS A 40 3.78 -1.39 0.52
N THR A 41 4.52 -2.28 1.19
CA THR A 41 5.84 -2.70 0.75
C THR A 41 5.63 -3.60 -0.45
N VAL A 42 6.10 -3.14 -1.62
CA VAL A 42 5.98 -3.91 -2.85
C VAL A 42 6.87 -5.15 -2.73
N THR A 43 6.26 -6.34 -2.77
CA THR A 43 7.01 -7.61 -2.80
C THR A 43 7.31 -7.92 -4.27
N LEU A 44 8.58 -7.82 -4.68
CA LEU A 44 9.00 -8.12 -6.04
C LEU A 44 9.09 -9.65 -6.22
N SER A 45 8.02 -10.28 -6.71
CA SER A 45 8.02 -11.71 -7.10
C SER A 45 7.72 -11.83 -8.59
N GLY A 46 8.75 -12.11 -9.40
CA GLY A 46 8.58 -12.45 -10.82
C GLY A 46 9.68 -11.92 -11.72
N LYS A 47 10.03 -12.71 -12.75
CA LYS A 47 11.11 -12.41 -13.71
C LYS A 47 10.82 -11.20 -14.62
N ASN A 48 9.57 -10.77 -14.79
CA ASN A 48 9.18 -9.76 -15.79
C ASN A 48 8.19 -8.68 -15.29
N GLY A 49 8.38 -8.13 -14.08
CA GLY A 49 7.86 -6.80 -13.70
C GLY A 49 6.33 -6.55 -13.74
N ILE A 50 5.70 -6.73 -12.58
CA ILE A 50 4.46 -6.07 -12.05
C ILE A 50 3.13 -6.39 -12.76
N LEU A 51 2.20 -7.03 -12.02
CA LEU A 51 0.81 -7.29 -12.42
C LEU A 51 -0.15 -6.84 -11.29
N SER A 52 -0.98 -5.82 -11.57
CA SER A 52 -2.08 -5.27 -10.76
C SER A 52 -1.79 -3.92 -10.10
N ALA A 53 -2.83 -3.09 -10.04
CA ALA A 53 -2.83 -1.68 -9.67
C ALA A 53 -2.29 -1.41 -8.24
N THR A 54 -2.40 -2.39 -7.34
CA THR A 54 -1.85 -2.35 -5.98
C THR A 54 -0.33 -2.61 -5.95
N GLU A 55 0.22 -3.27 -6.97
CA GLU A 55 1.66 -3.54 -7.12
C GLU A 55 2.40 -2.41 -7.88
N ALA A 56 1.66 -1.53 -8.56
CA ALA A 56 2.24 -0.50 -9.43
C ALA A 56 2.92 0.65 -8.66
N TYR A 57 2.60 0.83 -7.39
CA TYR A 57 3.18 1.86 -6.54
C TYR A 57 3.27 1.38 -5.09
N GLY A 58 4.25 1.90 -4.36
CA GLY A 58 4.44 1.56 -2.96
C GLY A 58 5.85 1.90 -2.51
N VAL A 59 6.16 1.52 -1.29
CA VAL A 59 7.53 1.64 -0.78
C VAL A 59 8.30 0.40 -1.21
N LEU A 60 9.39 0.61 -1.94
CA LEU A 60 10.28 -0.48 -2.33
C LEU A 60 11.06 -0.98 -1.09
N PRO A 61 11.40 -2.29 -1.02
CA PRO A 61 12.25 -2.80 0.03
C PRO A 61 13.61 -2.10 0.01
N LEU A 62 14.31 -2.15 1.15
CA LEU A 62 15.65 -1.58 1.25
C LEU A 62 16.56 -2.18 0.17
N CYS A 63 17.19 -1.32 -0.62
CA CYS A 63 18.13 -1.77 -1.64
C CYS A 63 19.41 -2.29 -0.96
N GLN A 64 19.56 -3.62 -0.94
CA GLN A 64 20.72 -4.33 -0.38
C GLN A 64 21.47 -5.12 -1.46
N SER A 65 21.44 -4.64 -2.71
CA SER A 65 22.05 -5.32 -3.86
C SER A 65 21.58 -6.77 -4.07
N GLN A 66 20.36 -7.08 -3.66
CA GLN A 66 19.76 -8.42 -3.82
C GLN A 66 19.49 -8.76 -5.30
N PHE A 67 19.36 -7.74 -6.15
CA PHE A 67 19.14 -7.87 -7.58
C PHE A 67 20.23 -7.09 -8.32
N ALA A 68 20.90 -7.75 -9.27
CA ALA A 68 21.87 -7.12 -10.16
C ALA A 68 21.19 -6.42 -11.36
N ASP A 69 20.03 -6.93 -11.76
CA ASP A 69 19.28 -6.43 -12.91
C ASP A 69 18.14 -5.51 -12.46
N GLY A 70 18.05 -4.35 -13.09
CA GLY A 70 17.01 -3.34 -12.86
C GLY A 70 16.68 -2.59 -14.15
N PRO A 71 15.62 -1.75 -14.14
CA PRO A 71 15.28 -0.96 -15.31
C PRO A 71 16.39 0.03 -15.65
N LYS A 72 16.58 0.29 -16.94
CA LYS A 72 17.50 1.33 -17.41
C LYS A 72 16.89 2.69 -17.14
N TYR A 73 17.49 3.44 -16.21
CA TYR A 73 17.06 4.79 -15.87
C TYR A 73 17.58 5.81 -16.88
N THR A 74 16.70 6.69 -17.31
CA THR A 74 17.00 7.87 -18.12
C THR A 74 17.20 9.07 -17.18
N GLU A 75 18.21 9.91 -17.48
CA GLU A 75 18.46 11.11 -16.68
C GLU A 75 17.44 12.21 -16.98
N LEU A 76 17.11 13.04 -15.99
CA LEU A 76 16.15 14.14 -16.19
C LEU A 76 16.62 15.17 -17.23
N LYS A 77 17.93 15.31 -17.43
CA LYS A 77 18.52 16.19 -18.43
C LYS A 77 18.19 15.75 -19.86
N GLU A 78 18.16 14.44 -20.10
CA GLU A 78 17.96 13.85 -21.42
C GLU A 78 16.48 13.93 -21.86
N LEU A 79 15.55 14.08 -20.91
CA LEU A 79 14.11 14.15 -21.20
C LEU A 79 13.69 15.35 -22.05
N SER A 80 14.57 16.35 -22.25
CA SER A 80 14.31 17.45 -23.19
C SER A 80 14.44 17.03 -24.65
N ASP A 81 15.09 15.91 -24.94
CA ASP A 81 15.38 15.48 -26.31
C ASP A 81 14.13 14.88 -26.97
N GLU A 82 13.91 15.21 -28.24
CA GLU A 82 12.73 14.78 -29.01
C GLU A 82 12.60 13.26 -29.11
N VAL A 83 13.70 12.53 -28.95
CA VAL A 83 13.75 11.06 -28.96
C VAL A 83 12.82 10.46 -27.90
N TYR A 84 12.63 11.13 -26.76
CA TYR A 84 11.82 10.61 -25.65
C TYR A 84 10.33 10.99 -25.75
N VAL A 85 9.93 11.74 -26.78
CA VAL A 85 8.53 12.09 -27.00
C VAL A 85 7.73 10.81 -27.30
N ASN A 86 6.61 10.62 -26.59
CA ASN A 86 5.75 9.43 -26.67
C ASN A 86 6.42 8.10 -26.29
N GLN A 87 7.58 8.12 -25.63
CA GLN A 87 8.24 6.91 -25.13
C GLN A 87 7.95 6.66 -23.65
N HIS A 88 7.93 5.39 -23.24
CA HIS A 88 7.88 5.01 -21.83
C HIS A 88 9.31 4.91 -21.29
N VAL A 89 9.61 5.70 -20.27
CA VAL A 89 10.96 5.81 -19.68
C VAL A 89 10.91 5.57 -18.18
N TRP A 90 12.00 5.03 -17.64
CA TRP A 90 12.20 4.92 -16.19
C TRP A 90 13.02 6.10 -15.71
N VAL A 91 12.52 6.82 -14.71
CA VAL A 91 13.17 8.02 -14.20
C VAL A 91 13.34 7.91 -12.69
N ARG A 92 14.49 8.35 -12.19
CA ARG A 92 14.78 8.42 -10.76
C ARG A 92 15.12 9.86 -10.35
N GLY A 93 14.47 10.35 -9.31
CA GLY A 93 14.68 11.70 -8.81
C GLY A 93 14.09 11.89 -7.42
N ARG A 94 14.28 13.09 -6.86
CA ARG A 94 13.66 13.50 -5.60
C ARG A 94 12.33 14.18 -5.88
N LEU A 95 11.30 13.85 -5.12
CA LEU A 95 10.04 14.58 -5.15
C LEU A 95 10.27 15.99 -4.59
N HIS A 96 10.06 17.02 -5.42
CA HIS A 96 10.27 18.42 -5.02
C HIS A 96 9.00 19.07 -4.48
N ARG A 97 7.87 18.87 -5.16
CA ARG A 97 6.55 19.37 -4.75
C ARG A 97 5.48 18.46 -5.36
N SER A 98 4.41 18.22 -4.62
CA SER A 98 3.20 17.54 -5.10
C SER A 98 1.96 18.35 -4.76
N ARG A 99 0.93 18.24 -5.60
CA ARG A 99 -0.40 18.79 -5.37
C ARG A 99 -1.43 17.89 -6.03
N MET A 100 -2.54 17.68 -5.36
CA MET A 100 -3.66 16.90 -5.89
C MET A 100 -4.85 17.80 -6.17
N LYS A 101 -5.56 17.55 -7.27
CA LYS A 101 -6.80 18.23 -7.63
C LYS A 101 -7.76 17.20 -8.24
N GLY A 102 -8.74 16.75 -7.46
CA GLY A 102 -9.70 15.74 -7.90
C GLY A 102 -9.01 14.43 -8.26
N LYS A 103 -9.16 13.99 -9.51
CA LYS A 103 -8.56 12.74 -10.04
C LYS A 103 -7.16 12.92 -10.65
N LEU A 104 -6.58 14.11 -10.52
CA LEU A 104 -5.25 14.44 -11.05
C LEU A 104 -4.30 14.78 -9.91
N CYS A 105 -3.10 14.22 -9.96
CA CYS A 105 -1.97 14.56 -9.09
C CYS A 105 -0.86 15.16 -9.94
N PHE A 106 -0.46 16.40 -9.64
CA PHE A 106 0.67 17.05 -10.27
C PHE A 106 1.85 17.00 -9.31
N PHE A 107 3.00 16.58 -9.81
CA PHE A 107 4.21 16.57 -8.99
C PHE A 107 5.44 16.91 -9.82
N VAL A 108 6.42 17.52 -9.16
CA VAL A 108 7.69 17.90 -9.78
C VAL A 108 8.77 16.96 -9.26
N LEU A 109 9.43 16.26 -10.18
CA LEU A 109 10.65 15.51 -9.89
C LEU A 109 11.86 16.42 -10.10
N ARG A 110 12.84 16.32 -9.21
CA ARG A 110 14.09 17.07 -9.26
C ARG A 110 15.27 16.12 -9.16
N LEU A 111 16.25 16.32 -10.03
CA LEU A 111 17.56 15.70 -9.94
C LEU A 111 18.60 16.79 -10.21
N GLN A 112 19.39 17.12 -9.18
CA GLN A 112 20.30 18.27 -9.18
C GLN A 112 19.53 19.56 -9.55
N ASP A 113 19.92 20.23 -10.64
CA ASP A 113 19.33 21.46 -11.13
C ASP A 113 18.12 21.24 -12.07
N TYR A 114 17.96 20.01 -12.58
CA TYR A 114 16.92 19.66 -13.53
C TYR A 114 15.60 19.32 -12.83
N ARG A 115 14.49 19.78 -13.41
CA ARG A 115 13.15 19.59 -12.88
C ARG A 115 12.17 19.27 -14.01
N VAL A 116 11.32 18.29 -13.79
CA VAL A 116 10.26 17.90 -14.72
C VAL A 116 8.92 17.85 -14.00
N GLN A 117 7.89 18.42 -14.62
CA GLN A 117 6.51 18.36 -14.14
C GLN A 117 5.84 17.09 -14.67
N ASN A 118 5.24 16.33 -13.77
CA ASN A 118 4.53 15.10 -14.07
C ASN A 118 3.07 15.24 -13.67
N VAL A 119 2.22 14.50 -14.38
CA VAL A 119 0.80 14.39 -14.10
C VAL A 119 0.46 12.92 -13.96
N LEU A 120 -0.15 12.56 -12.84
CA LEU A 120 -0.74 11.25 -12.61
C LEU A 120 -2.25 11.40 -12.60
N SER A 121 -2.93 10.55 -13.37
CA SER A 121 -4.38 10.57 -13.54
C SER A 121 -4.96 9.20 -13.26
N VAL A 122 -6.11 9.15 -12.58
CA VAL A 122 -6.84 7.90 -12.37
C VAL A 122 -7.27 7.32 -13.71
N GLY A 123 -6.94 6.05 -13.96
CA GLY A 123 -7.25 5.32 -15.19
C GLY A 123 -7.24 3.82 -14.96
N GLU A 124 -7.20 3.03 -16.03
CA GLU A 124 -7.24 1.56 -15.91
C GLU A 124 -6.02 0.99 -15.17
N ARG A 125 -4.85 1.61 -15.35
CA ARG A 125 -3.58 1.19 -14.72
C ARG A 125 -3.27 1.90 -13.41
N THR A 126 -4.06 2.91 -13.04
CA THR A 126 -3.81 3.73 -11.85
C THR A 126 -5.10 3.81 -11.04
N PRO A 127 -5.17 3.09 -9.90
CA PRO A 127 -6.41 2.99 -9.13
C PRO A 127 -6.72 4.33 -8.43
N LYS A 128 -7.93 4.44 -7.89
CA LYS A 128 -8.42 5.63 -7.17
C LYS A 128 -7.74 5.84 -5.83
#